data_AF-A0A3D1J026-F1
#
_entry.id   AF-A0A3D1J026-F1
#
_cell.length_a   1.000
_cell.length_b   1.000
_cell.length_c   1.000
_cell.angle_alpha   90.00
_cell.angle_beta   90.00
_cell.angle_gamma   90.00
#
_symmetry.space_group_name_H-M   'P 1'
#
loop_
_entity.id
_entity.type
_entity.pdbx_description
1 polymer ?
#
loop_
_entity_poly.entity_id
_entity_poly.type
_entity_poly.pdbx_seq_one_letter_code
_entity_poly.pdbx_strand_id
1 'polypeptide(L)'
;MSSFTASRPPLLERYPQIQALSFQRLVLRADRRAFEAAMRHRYPDFMITEMADGRQRRAALRDSYNVVDYIESLAGNEAAVGLDTAISEERSEASRRARASGQVAATGLLSLAQYQGWHTGFLVVTPVYLRGAPLDTAAARQRAAIGENAAVFRVDHLIDTILGGEGFLNVPGMTISVYANPTADSRYLAFRHGAAPGAAASGGTAPQSAASIPFGWMPLIPRWLLADQIDPVSETFNLAGSPW
;
A
#
# COMPACT_ATOMS: atom_id res chain seq x y z
N MET A 1 -7.15 -39.49 -25.30
CA MET A 1 -6.40 -38.73 -24.28
C MET A 1 -6.35 -37.29 -24.75
N SER A 2 -7.29 -36.45 -24.29
CA SER A 2 -7.34 -35.04 -24.68
C SER A 2 -6.58 -34.21 -23.66
N SER A 3 -5.41 -33.71 -24.04
CA SER A 3 -4.64 -32.75 -23.26
C SER A 3 -5.29 -31.37 -23.36
N PHE A 4 -5.60 -30.77 -22.21
CA PHE A 4 -5.98 -29.36 -22.09
C PHE A 4 -4.96 -28.70 -21.18
N THR A 5 -3.83 -28.25 -21.74
CA THR A 5 -2.83 -27.47 -21.02
C THR A 5 -3.02 -26.01 -21.39
N ALA A 6 -4.00 -25.35 -20.77
CA ALA A 6 -4.00 -23.90 -20.73
C ALA A 6 -2.91 -23.47 -19.75
N SER A 7 -1.69 -23.22 -20.25
CA SER A 7 -0.62 -22.60 -19.46
C SER A 7 -1.06 -21.17 -19.14
N ARG A 8 -1.64 -20.98 -17.96
CA ARG A 8 -1.96 -19.65 -17.45
C ARG A 8 -0.62 -18.96 -17.16
N PRO A 9 -0.37 -17.74 -17.65
CA PRO A 9 0.83 -17.00 -17.26
C PRO A 9 0.87 -16.86 -15.73
N PRO A 10 2.06 -16.91 -15.10
CA PRO A 10 2.25 -16.66 -13.67
C PRO A 10 1.42 -15.46 -13.19
N LEU A 11 0.91 -15.52 -11.97
CA LEU A 11 -0.08 -14.55 -11.47
C LEU A 11 0.43 -13.10 -11.57
N LEU A 12 1.72 -12.90 -11.34
CA LEU A 12 2.37 -11.59 -11.42
C LEU A 12 2.47 -11.02 -12.85
N GLU A 13 2.56 -11.88 -13.88
CA GLU A 13 2.54 -11.41 -15.28
C GLU A 13 1.14 -10.92 -15.69
N ARG A 14 0.09 -11.46 -15.07
CA ARG A 14 -1.29 -11.04 -15.31
C ARG A 14 -1.65 -9.74 -14.59
N TYR A 15 -0.99 -9.47 -13.47
CA TYR A 15 -1.27 -8.32 -12.62
C TYR A 15 0.04 -7.56 -12.35
N PRO A 16 0.55 -6.81 -13.33
CA PRO A 16 1.83 -6.09 -13.20
C PRO A 16 1.83 -5.06 -12.07
N GLN A 17 0.65 -4.64 -11.60
CA GLN A 17 0.50 -3.79 -10.43
C GLN A 17 0.84 -4.48 -9.09
N ILE A 18 0.87 -5.82 -9.06
CA ILE A 18 1.28 -6.58 -7.88
C ILE A 18 2.79 -6.74 -7.94
N GLN A 19 3.47 -6.15 -6.96
CA GLN A 19 4.92 -6.25 -6.88
C GLN A 19 5.38 -7.64 -6.41
N ALA A 20 4.70 -8.16 -5.40
CA ALA A 20 5.05 -9.42 -4.76
C ALA A 20 3.82 -10.05 -4.13
N LEU A 21 3.85 -11.38 -4.05
CA LEU A 21 2.92 -12.17 -3.25
C LEU A 21 3.71 -12.83 -2.13
N SER A 22 3.19 -12.83 -0.92
CA SER A 22 3.87 -13.47 0.20
C SER A 22 2.92 -14.29 1.03
N PHE A 23 3.46 -15.33 1.66
CA PHE A 23 2.82 -16.02 2.76
C PHE A 23 3.49 -15.60 4.06
N GLN A 24 2.70 -15.04 4.97
CA GLN A 24 3.12 -14.60 6.29
C GLN A 24 2.62 -15.63 7.31
N ARG A 25 3.55 -16.35 7.93
CA ARG A 25 3.27 -17.41 8.89
C ARG A 25 3.10 -16.82 10.29
N LEU A 26 2.05 -17.25 10.98
CA LEU A 26 1.95 -17.02 12.41
C LEU A 26 2.88 -17.99 13.15
N VAL A 27 3.85 -17.44 13.89
CA VAL A 27 4.83 -18.24 14.65
C VAL A 27 4.68 -17.88 16.13
N LEU A 28 4.42 -18.88 16.97
CA LEU A 28 4.38 -18.67 18.43
C LEU A 28 5.80 -18.58 18.99
N ARG A 29 5.95 -17.91 20.13
CA ARG A 29 7.22 -17.82 20.86
C ARG A 29 7.89 -19.18 21.06
N ALA A 30 7.09 -20.18 21.44
CA ALA A 30 7.56 -21.53 21.70
C ALA A 30 8.18 -22.17 20.44
N ASP A 31 7.65 -21.85 19.27
CA ASP A 31 8.04 -22.45 17.99
C ASP A 31 9.16 -21.67 17.27
N ARG A 32 9.45 -20.43 17.71
CA ARG A 32 10.45 -19.55 17.07
C ARG A 32 11.77 -20.26 16.79
N ARG A 33 12.33 -20.98 17.77
CA ARG A 33 13.63 -21.66 17.60
C ARG A 33 13.59 -22.75 16.53
N ALA A 34 12.53 -23.55 16.54
CA ALA A 34 12.34 -24.62 15.56
C ALA A 34 12.12 -24.03 14.15
N PHE A 35 11.31 -22.97 14.05
CA PHE A 35 11.07 -22.25 12.81
C PHE A 35 12.37 -21.65 12.24
N GLU A 36 13.14 -20.91 13.04
CA GLU A 36 14.43 -20.33 12.60
C GLU A 36 15.43 -21.43 12.17
N ALA A 37 15.47 -22.57 12.86
CA ALA A 37 16.32 -23.69 12.49
C ALA A 37 15.90 -24.34 11.17
N ALA A 38 14.60 -24.50 10.93
CA ALA A 38 14.07 -25.00 9.66
C ALA A 38 14.44 -24.07 8.51
N MET A 39 14.23 -22.76 8.68
CA MET A 39 14.53 -21.75 7.65
C MET A 39 16.01 -21.64 7.31
N ARG A 40 16.92 -21.93 8.25
CA ARG A 40 18.37 -21.97 8.01
C ARG A 40 18.82 -22.98 6.95
N HIS A 41 17.99 -23.97 6.61
CA HIS A 41 18.28 -24.88 5.50
C HIS A 41 18.16 -24.19 4.13
N ARG A 42 17.34 -23.13 4.02
CA ARG A 42 17.14 -22.35 2.78
C ARG A 42 17.89 -21.03 2.79
N TYR A 43 17.96 -20.37 3.94
CA TYR A 43 18.63 -19.09 4.12
C TYR A 43 19.66 -19.20 5.24
N PRO A 44 20.95 -19.39 4.91
CA PRO A 44 22.02 -19.35 5.91
C PRO A 44 21.90 -18.09 6.77
N ASP A 45 22.14 -18.22 8.08
CA ASP A 45 22.02 -17.13 9.06
C ASP A 45 20.60 -16.57 9.30
N PHE A 46 19.55 -17.26 8.83
CA PHE A 46 18.18 -16.85 9.07
C PHE A 46 17.88 -16.64 10.56
N MET A 47 17.23 -15.50 10.83
CA MET A 47 16.59 -15.15 12.08
C MET A 47 15.33 -14.35 11.80
N ILE A 48 14.35 -14.40 12.71
CA ILE A 48 13.21 -13.48 12.62
C ILE A 48 13.74 -12.06 12.89
N THR A 49 13.39 -11.13 12.00
CA THR A 49 13.80 -9.72 12.05
C THR A 49 12.61 -8.79 12.24
N GLU A 50 12.86 -7.55 12.61
CA GLU A 50 11.87 -6.49 12.72
C GLU A 50 12.42 -5.18 12.16
N MET A 51 11.54 -4.30 11.70
CA MET A 51 11.89 -2.91 11.44
C MET A 51 11.78 -2.10 12.72
N ALA A 52 12.86 -1.43 13.12
CA ALA A 52 12.90 -0.46 14.20
C ALA A 52 13.76 0.73 13.78
N ASP A 53 13.28 1.96 13.98
CA ASP A 53 13.98 3.19 13.60
C ASP A 53 14.46 3.20 12.13
N GLY A 54 13.65 2.66 11.23
CA GLY A 54 13.96 2.55 9.80
C GLY A 54 15.04 1.53 9.45
N ARG A 55 15.48 0.70 10.41
CA ARG A 55 16.50 -0.34 10.21
C ARG A 55 15.97 -1.72 10.57
N GLN A 56 16.38 -2.70 9.78
CA GLN A 56 16.11 -4.10 10.07
C GLN A 56 17.06 -4.59 11.17
N ARG A 57 16.51 -5.24 12.19
CA ARG A 57 17.26 -5.84 13.29
C ARG A 57 16.63 -7.15 13.72
N ARG A 58 17.30 -7.91 14.59
CA ARG A 58 16.70 -9.13 15.17
C ARG A 58 15.42 -8.80 15.93
N ALA A 59 14.37 -9.57 15.69
CA ALA A 59 13.10 -9.40 16.38
C ALA A 59 13.21 -9.66 17.88
N ALA A 60 12.65 -8.77 18.69
CA ALA A 60 12.56 -8.93 20.14
C ALA A 60 11.74 -10.18 20.54
N LEU A 61 11.81 -10.58 21.80
CA LEU A 61 10.96 -11.68 22.30
C LEU A 61 9.50 -11.19 22.44
N ARG A 62 8.58 -11.91 21.80
CA ARG A 62 7.13 -11.67 21.83
C ARG A 62 6.41 -13.01 21.91
N ASP A 63 5.12 -12.97 22.27
CA ASP A 63 4.30 -14.18 22.39
C ASP A 63 3.99 -14.81 21.03
N SER A 64 3.91 -13.99 19.98
CA SER A 64 3.76 -14.43 18.60
C SER A 64 4.41 -13.45 17.63
N TYR A 65 4.63 -13.93 16.41
CA TYR A 65 5.23 -13.22 15.29
C TYR A 65 4.38 -13.46 14.04
N ASN A 66 4.34 -12.50 13.12
CA ASN A 66 3.76 -12.68 11.79
C ASN A 66 4.88 -12.57 10.76
N VAL A 67 5.49 -13.71 10.43
CA VAL A 67 6.78 -13.75 9.72
C VAL A 67 6.56 -13.97 8.23
N VAL A 68 7.15 -13.15 7.38
CA VAL A 68 7.22 -13.44 5.93
C VAL A 68 8.05 -14.72 5.71
N ASP A 69 7.34 -15.83 5.47
CA ASP A 69 7.92 -17.17 5.32
C ASP A 69 8.26 -17.46 3.86
N TYR A 70 7.38 -17.03 2.95
CA TYR A 70 7.56 -17.18 1.51
C TYR A 70 7.23 -15.89 0.77
N ILE A 71 7.97 -15.63 -0.31
CA ILE A 71 7.71 -14.52 -1.23
C ILE A 71 7.90 -14.98 -2.68
N GLU A 72 6.93 -14.66 -3.52
CA GLU A 72 6.97 -14.78 -4.97
C GLU A 72 7.33 -13.41 -5.56
N SER A 73 8.27 -13.40 -6.51
CA SER A 73 9.16 -12.28 -6.85
C SER A 73 10.21 -12.03 -5.76
N LEU A 74 11.11 -13.00 -5.52
CA LEU A 74 12.17 -12.85 -4.51
C LEU A 74 13.18 -11.75 -4.88
N ALA A 75 13.50 -11.60 -6.17
CA ALA A 75 14.46 -10.61 -6.64
C ALA A 75 14.02 -9.19 -6.26
N GLY A 76 14.84 -8.48 -5.49
CA GLY A 76 14.54 -7.14 -4.98
C GLY A 76 13.61 -7.12 -3.75
N ASN A 77 13.17 -8.28 -3.26
CA ASN A 77 12.34 -8.41 -2.05
C ASN A 77 12.99 -9.29 -0.95
N GLU A 78 14.29 -9.57 -1.07
CA GLU A 78 15.03 -10.46 -0.17
C GLU A 78 14.98 -9.97 1.28
N ALA A 79 15.05 -8.65 1.49
CA ALA A 79 14.98 -8.02 2.82
C ALA A 79 13.66 -8.29 3.55
N ALA A 80 12.58 -8.62 2.83
CA ALA A 80 11.30 -8.95 3.44
C ALA A 80 11.29 -10.34 4.07
N VAL A 81 12.12 -11.28 3.61
CA VAL A 81 12.14 -12.65 4.12
C VAL A 81 12.53 -12.67 5.60
N GLY A 82 11.72 -13.31 6.43
CA GLY A 82 11.94 -13.37 7.88
C GLY A 82 11.53 -12.11 8.65
N LEU A 83 10.98 -11.09 7.98
CA LEU A 83 10.49 -9.89 8.65
C LEU A 83 9.19 -10.19 9.43
N ASP A 84 9.16 -9.81 10.70
CA ASP A 84 7.99 -9.79 11.56
C ASP A 84 7.13 -8.56 11.24
N THR A 85 6.00 -8.79 10.59
CA THR A 85 5.07 -7.74 10.14
C THR A 85 4.11 -7.30 11.24
N ALA A 86 4.08 -7.98 12.39
CA ALA A 86 3.14 -7.70 13.48
C ALA A 86 3.38 -6.36 14.21
N ILE A 87 4.55 -5.73 14.02
CA ILE A 87 4.94 -4.49 14.71
C ILE A 87 4.34 -3.24 14.06
N SER A 88 4.02 -3.31 12.78
CA SER A 88 3.34 -2.21 12.09
C SER A 88 1.87 -2.25 12.43
N GLU A 89 1.36 -1.18 13.04
CA GLU A 89 -0.04 -1.11 13.48
C GLU A 89 -0.98 -1.30 12.28
N GLU A 90 -0.70 -0.65 11.15
CA GLU A 90 -1.54 -0.72 9.96
C GLU A 90 -1.59 -2.14 9.38
N ARG A 91 -0.47 -2.88 9.43
CA ARG A 91 -0.42 -4.30 9.04
C ARG A 91 -1.21 -5.14 10.05
N SER A 92 -0.91 -4.97 11.33
CA SER A 92 -1.53 -5.70 12.44
C SER A 92 -3.06 -5.55 12.46
N GLU A 93 -3.57 -4.36 12.22
CA GLU A 93 -5.01 -4.09 12.15
C GLU A 93 -5.68 -4.82 10.97
N ALA A 94 -5.10 -4.75 9.77
CA ALA A 94 -5.65 -5.44 8.60
C ALA A 94 -5.65 -6.96 8.80
N SER A 95 -4.54 -7.53 9.29
CA SER A 95 -4.42 -8.94 9.65
C SER A 95 -5.47 -9.36 10.68
N ARG A 96 -5.70 -8.52 11.70
CA ARG A 96 -6.71 -8.77 12.75
C ARG A 96 -8.13 -8.77 12.16
N ARG A 97 -8.46 -7.79 11.32
CA ARG A 97 -9.76 -7.73 10.61
C ARG A 97 -9.96 -8.95 9.71
N ALA A 98 -8.95 -9.29 8.91
CA ALA A 98 -8.96 -10.45 8.03
C ALA A 98 -9.21 -11.75 8.82
N ARG A 99 -8.41 -12.02 9.86
CA ARG A 99 -8.52 -13.24 10.67
C ARG A 99 -9.86 -13.36 11.40
N ALA A 100 -10.39 -12.27 11.94
CA ALA A 100 -11.68 -12.27 12.63
C ALA A 100 -12.85 -12.49 11.66
N SER A 101 -12.84 -11.79 10.52
CA SER A 101 -13.94 -11.81 9.53
C SER A 101 -13.88 -12.98 8.56
N GLY A 102 -12.72 -13.63 8.39
CA GLY A 102 -12.51 -14.61 7.32
C GLY A 102 -12.48 -13.99 5.93
N GLN A 103 -12.49 -12.66 5.82
CA GLN A 103 -12.54 -11.93 4.55
C GLN A 103 -11.17 -11.30 4.23
N VAL A 104 -11.05 -10.83 2.99
CA VAL A 104 -9.91 -10.01 2.55
C VAL A 104 -9.91 -8.66 3.28
N ALA A 105 -8.73 -8.14 3.62
CA ALA A 105 -8.57 -6.81 4.23
C ALA A 105 -7.39 -6.05 3.61
N ALA A 106 -7.53 -4.74 3.38
CA ALA A 106 -6.41 -3.87 3.03
C ALA A 106 -5.81 -3.19 4.26
N THR A 107 -4.51 -2.92 4.22
CA THR A 107 -3.82 -2.04 5.17
C THR A 107 -4.10 -0.57 4.85
N GLY A 108 -3.70 0.32 5.77
CA GLY A 108 -3.40 1.71 5.40
C GLY A 108 -2.13 1.80 4.55
N LEU A 109 -1.66 3.03 4.31
CA LEU A 109 -0.39 3.25 3.63
C LEU A 109 0.79 2.81 4.50
N LEU A 110 1.81 2.27 3.86
CA LEU A 110 2.98 1.68 4.48
C LEU A 110 4.24 2.17 3.80
N SER A 111 5.31 2.32 4.58
CA SER A 111 6.67 2.28 4.04
C SER A 111 7.04 0.81 3.82
N LEU A 112 7.22 0.44 2.55
CA LEU A 112 7.64 -0.91 2.16
C LEU A 112 9.13 -1.07 2.45
N ALA A 113 9.52 -2.17 3.11
CA ALA A 113 10.91 -2.39 3.52
C ALA A 113 11.90 -2.44 2.34
N GLN A 114 11.41 -2.64 1.12
CA GLN A 114 12.23 -2.73 -0.10
C GLN A 114 12.53 -1.36 -0.74
N TYR A 115 11.88 -0.27 -0.29
CA TYR A 115 11.99 1.05 -0.92
C TYR A 115 12.34 2.15 0.06
N GLN A 116 13.03 3.16 -0.47
CA GLN A 116 13.25 4.42 0.22
C GLN A 116 12.07 5.34 -0.04
N GLY A 117 11.39 5.78 1.03
CA GLY A 117 10.27 6.69 0.94
C GLY A 117 9.24 6.48 2.05
N TRP A 118 8.34 7.44 2.18
CA TRP A 118 7.20 7.37 3.08
C TRP A 118 5.96 6.96 2.26
N HIS A 119 5.12 6.05 2.78
CA HIS A 119 3.84 5.65 2.16
C HIS A 119 3.98 5.11 0.72
N THR A 120 5.00 4.29 0.49
CA THR A 120 5.32 3.75 -0.83
C THR A 120 4.35 2.67 -1.31
N GLY A 121 3.49 2.13 -0.43
CA GLY A 121 2.64 1.00 -0.78
C GLY A 121 1.54 0.68 0.24
N PHE A 122 0.78 -0.36 -0.06
CA PHE A 122 -0.18 -0.98 0.85
C PHE A 122 -0.24 -2.49 0.57
N LEU A 123 -0.80 -3.25 1.52
CA LEU A 123 -0.99 -4.69 1.39
C LEU A 123 -2.49 -5.02 1.33
N VAL A 124 -2.83 -6.05 0.55
CA VAL A 124 -4.12 -6.73 0.63
C VAL A 124 -3.88 -8.13 1.17
N VAL A 125 -4.50 -8.45 2.31
CA VAL A 125 -4.26 -9.69 3.05
C VAL A 125 -5.49 -10.59 3.08
N THR A 126 -5.27 -11.90 3.00
CA THR A 126 -6.31 -12.93 3.17
C THR A 126 -5.87 -13.94 4.22
N PRO A 127 -6.71 -14.27 5.21
CA PRO A 127 -6.31 -15.16 6.29
C PRO A 127 -6.18 -16.59 5.78
N VAL A 128 -5.22 -17.34 6.34
CA VAL A 128 -5.03 -18.76 6.06
C VAL A 128 -5.27 -19.54 7.34
N TYR A 129 -6.14 -20.53 7.25
CA TYR A 129 -6.56 -21.36 8.39
C TYR A 129 -6.08 -22.80 8.22
N LEU A 130 -5.93 -23.50 9.35
CA LEU A 130 -5.70 -24.93 9.40
C LEU A 130 -6.84 -25.66 8.68
N ARG A 131 -6.48 -26.55 7.76
CA ARG A 131 -7.45 -27.33 6.98
C ARG A 131 -8.34 -28.16 7.91
N GLY A 132 -9.65 -28.06 7.71
CA GLY A 132 -10.65 -28.82 8.48
C GLY A 132 -10.97 -28.26 9.88
N ALA A 133 -10.35 -27.14 10.26
CA ALA A 133 -10.70 -26.47 11.51
C ALA A 133 -12.08 -25.78 11.42
N PRO A 134 -12.83 -25.66 12.54
CA PRO A 134 -14.08 -24.91 12.56
C PRO A 134 -13.84 -23.41 12.32
N LEU A 135 -14.67 -22.77 11.49
CA LEU A 135 -14.54 -21.35 11.13
C LEU A 135 -15.83 -20.53 11.36
N ASP A 136 -16.78 -21.07 12.12
CA ASP A 136 -18.13 -20.51 12.24
C ASP A 136 -18.17 -19.27 13.14
N THR A 137 -17.18 -19.10 14.02
CA THR A 137 -17.06 -17.96 14.93
C THR A 137 -15.70 -17.31 14.80
N ALA A 138 -15.61 -16.01 15.11
CA ALA A 138 -14.34 -15.28 15.13
C ALA A 138 -13.31 -15.95 16.06
N ALA A 139 -13.75 -16.47 17.22
CA ALA A 139 -12.87 -17.19 18.14
C ALA A 139 -12.39 -18.55 17.59
N ALA A 140 -13.20 -19.24 16.79
CA ALA A 140 -12.78 -20.47 16.12
C ALA A 140 -11.76 -20.16 15.00
N ARG A 141 -12.02 -19.13 14.18
CA ARG A 141 -11.08 -18.66 13.14
C ARG A 141 -9.74 -18.22 13.71
N GLN A 142 -9.76 -17.47 14.82
CA GLN A 142 -8.53 -17.02 15.47
C GLN A 142 -7.66 -18.20 15.91
N ARG A 143 -8.27 -19.25 16.48
CA ARG A 143 -7.55 -20.47 16.88
C ARG A 143 -7.09 -21.30 15.69
N ALA A 144 -7.82 -21.24 14.58
CA ALA A 144 -7.48 -21.95 13.35
C ALA A 144 -6.42 -21.23 12.50
N ALA A 145 -6.14 -19.95 12.75
CA ALA A 145 -5.25 -19.16 11.91
C ALA A 145 -3.80 -19.67 11.97
N ILE A 146 -3.22 -19.94 10.80
CA ILE A 146 -1.81 -20.36 10.65
C ILE A 146 -0.96 -19.29 9.96
N GLY A 147 -1.60 -18.24 9.45
CA GLY A 147 -0.94 -17.16 8.73
C GLY A 147 -1.91 -16.41 7.83
N GLU A 148 -1.35 -15.76 6.81
CA GLU A 148 -2.09 -15.01 5.80
C GLU A 148 -1.29 -14.91 4.50
N ASN A 149 -1.99 -14.82 3.37
CA ASN A 149 -1.37 -14.39 2.13
C ASN A 149 -1.45 -12.87 2.06
N ALA A 150 -0.42 -12.23 1.50
CA ALA A 150 -0.40 -10.79 1.26
C ALA A 150 0.05 -10.48 -0.16
N ALA A 151 -0.74 -9.68 -0.87
CA ALA A 151 -0.36 -9.03 -2.11
C ALA A 151 0.17 -7.63 -1.81
N VAL A 152 1.35 -7.30 -2.32
CA VAL A 152 2.03 -6.02 -2.10
C VAL A 152 1.80 -5.12 -3.30
N PHE A 153 1.26 -3.93 -3.05
CA PHE A 153 0.99 -2.93 -4.07
C PHE A 153 1.86 -1.70 -3.83
N ARG A 154 2.50 -1.24 -4.89
CA ARG A 154 3.15 0.07 -4.96
C ARG A 154 2.15 1.09 -5.46
N VAL A 155 1.98 2.17 -4.70
CA VAL A 155 0.95 3.17 -5.02
C VAL A 155 1.28 3.89 -6.32
N ASP A 156 2.53 4.33 -6.48
CA ASP A 156 3.01 5.01 -7.69
C ASP A 156 2.79 4.15 -8.93
N HIS A 157 3.27 2.91 -8.91
CA HIS A 157 3.16 2.00 -10.04
C HIS A 157 1.71 1.61 -10.35
N LEU A 158 0.88 1.36 -9.32
CA LEU A 158 -0.53 1.04 -9.51
C LEU A 158 -1.27 2.18 -10.21
N ILE A 159 -1.06 3.41 -9.73
CA ILE A 159 -1.78 4.57 -10.24
C ILE A 159 -1.25 4.98 -11.60
N ASP A 160 0.05 4.93 -11.84
CA ASP A 160 0.62 5.16 -13.17
C ASP A 160 0.13 4.14 -14.18
N THR A 161 0.01 2.86 -13.79
CA THR A 161 -0.51 1.81 -14.68
C THR A 161 -1.97 2.06 -15.05
N ILE A 162 -2.82 2.46 -14.08
CA ILE A 162 -4.25 2.66 -14.30
C ILE A 162 -4.53 3.99 -14.99
N LEU A 163 -4.04 5.10 -14.45
CA LEU A 163 -4.33 6.45 -14.94
C LEU A 163 -3.43 6.87 -16.10
N GLY A 164 -2.18 6.40 -16.13
CA GLY A 164 -1.26 6.66 -17.23
C GLY A 164 -1.65 5.87 -18.49
N GLY A 165 -2.09 4.62 -18.33
CA GLY A 165 -2.56 3.77 -19.44
C GLY A 165 -3.75 4.38 -20.20
N GLU A 166 -4.63 5.08 -19.49
CA GLU A 166 -5.79 5.79 -20.05
C GLU A 166 -5.47 7.25 -20.46
N GLY A 167 -4.22 7.69 -20.32
CA GLY A 167 -3.76 9.02 -20.71
C GLY A 167 -4.22 10.16 -19.78
N PHE A 168 -4.92 9.86 -18.69
CA PHE A 168 -5.37 10.87 -17.72
C PHE A 168 -4.20 11.66 -17.13
N LEU A 169 -3.06 11.02 -16.87
CA LEU A 169 -1.87 11.71 -16.35
C LEU A 169 -1.18 12.64 -17.38
N ASN A 170 -1.68 12.72 -18.61
CA ASN A 170 -1.11 13.57 -19.66
C ASN A 170 -2.01 14.77 -20.02
N VAL A 171 -3.14 14.94 -19.34
CA VAL A 171 -4.06 16.06 -19.59
C VAL A 171 -3.49 17.34 -18.97
N PRO A 172 -3.14 18.37 -19.76
CA PRO A 172 -2.56 19.60 -19.23
C PRO A 172 -3.50 20.27 -18.23
N GLY A 173 -2.95 20.67 -17.08
CA GLY A 173 -3.71 21.32 -16.01
C GLY A 173 -4.53 20.37 -15.13
N MET A 174 -4.63 19.08 -15.47
CA MET A 174 -5.32 18.12 -14.62
C MET A 174 -4.49 17.79 -13.38
N THR A 175 -5.11 17.94 -12.21
CA THR A 175 -4.50 17.58 -10.93
C THR A 175 -5.28 16.41 -10.35
N ILE A 176 -4.57 15.36 -9.95
CA ILE A 176 -5.17 14.16 -9.35
C ILE A 176 -4.47 13.92 -8.03
N SER A 177 -5.23 13.81 -6.95
CA SER A 177 -4.71 13.37 -5.65
C SER A 177 -5.51 12.17 -5.17
N VAL A 178 -4.83 11.14 -4.68
CA VAL A 178 -5.45 9.95 -4.10
C VAL A 178 -5.05 9.86 -2.64
N TYR A 179 -6.03 9.63 -1.77
CA TYR A 179 -5.84 9.55 -0.33
C TYR A 179 -6.27 8.17 0.17
N ALA A 180 -5.53 7.59 1.11
CA ALA A 180 -5.93 6.35 1.78
C ALA A 180 -6.82 6.65 2.99
N ASN A 181 -7.81 7.51 2.79
CA ASN A 181 -8.72 8.02 3.80
C ASN A 181 -9.91 8.71 3.10
N PRO A 182 -11.16 8.53 3.56
CA PRO A 182 -12.34 9.13 2.94
C PRO A 182 -12.34 10.66 2.89
N THR A 183 -11.44 11.31 3.62
CA THR A 183 -11.24 12.76 3.56
C THR A 183 -9.85 13.09 3.03
N ALA A 184 -9.77 14.16 2.24
CA ALA A 184 -8.53 14.68 1.65
C ALA A 184 -7.60 15.27 2.75
N ASP A 185 -6.86 14.39 3.42
CA ASP A 185 -5.89 14.71 4.46
C ASP A 185 -4.49 14.31 3.98
N SER A 186 -3.57 15.28 3.97
CA SER A 186 -2.21 15.10 3.46
C SER A 186 -1.41 14.01 4.17
N ARG A 187 -1.77 13.65 5.41
CA ARG A 187 -1.18 12.53 6.15
C ARG A 187 -1.43 11.19 5.48
N TYR A 188 -2.52 11.08 4.72
CA TYR A 188 -2.91 9.88 3.99
C TYR A 188 -2.76 10.03 2.48
N LEU A 189 -2.02 11.05 2.01
CA LEU A 189 -1.77 11.24 0.59
C LEU A 189 -0.97 10.05 0.04
N ALA A 190 -1.62 9.27 -0.82
CA ALA A 190 -1.06 8.10 -1.47
C ALA A 190 -0.34 8.52 -2.77
N PHE A 191 -0.96 9.42 -3.53
CA PHE A 191 -0.45 9.84 -4.84
C PHE A 191 -0.88 11.27 -5.15
N ARG A 192 -0.03 11.97 -5.90
CA ARG A 192 -0.37 13.27 -6.50
C ARG A 192 0.25 13.40 -7.88
N HIS A 193 -0.58 13.77 -8.84
CA HIS A 193 -0.20 14.24 -10.15
C HIS A 193 -0.59 15.72 -10.30
N GLY A 194 0.30 16.53 -10.89
CA GLY A 194 0.10 17.98 -11.03
C GLY A 194 0.50 18.79 -9.80
N ALA A 195 0.36 20.12 -9.92
CA ALA A 195 0.65 21.05 -8.82
C ALA A 195 -0.37 20.88 -7.68
N ALA A 196 0.06 21.05 -6.43
CA ALA A 196 -0.86 20.99 -5.29
C ALA A 196 -2.01 22.00 -5.49
N PRO A 197 -3.26 21.64 -5.11
CA PRO A 197 -4.36 22.60 -5.11
C PRO A 197 -3.93 23.84 -4.30
N GLY A 198 -3.76 24.98 -4.97
CA GLY A 198 -3.34 26.26 -4.36
C GLY A 198 -1.87 26.67 -4.55
N ALA A 199 -0.98 25.84 -5.11
CA ALA A 199 0.43 26.23 -5.35
C ALA A 199 0.62 27.19 -6.55
N ALA A 200 -0.38 27.30 -7.43
CA ALA A 200 -0.32 28.17 -8.60
C ALA A 200 -0.48 29.68 -8.29
N ALA A 201 -0.70 30.08 -7.02
CA ALA A 201 -0.93 31.47 -6.64
C ALA A 201 0.31 32.23 -6.11
N SER A 202 1.49 31.61 -5.98
CA SER A 202 2.67 32.26 -5.38
C SER A 202 3.93 32.31 -6.26
N GLY A 203 3.83 31.94 -7.54
CA GLY A 203 4.97 31.88 -8.47
C GLY A 203 5.06 33.00 -9.52
N GLY A 204 4.31 34.09 -9.37
CA GLY A 204 4.41 35.24 -10.27
C GLY A 204 5.60 36.10 -9.93
N THR A 205 6.69 36.00 -10.70
CA THR A 205 7.78 36.98 -10.70
C THR A 205 7.17 38.37 -10.95
N ALA A 206 7.29 39.27 -9.98
CA ALA A 206 6.79 40.63 -10.11
C ALA A 206 7.47 41.31 -11.32
N PRO A 207 6.72 41.84 -12.31
CA PRO A 207 7.32 42.72 -13.30
C PRO A 207 7.71 44.01 -12.58
N GLN A 208 9.02 44.24 -12.44
CA GLN A 208 9.54 45.56 -12.10
C GLN A 208 9.37 46.47 -13.31
N SER A 209 8.20 47.11 -13.43
CA SER A 209 8.08 48.44 -14.00
C SER A 209 6.79 49.06 -13.48
N ALA A 210 6.93 49.92 -12.48
CA ALA A 210 5.87 50.79 -12.03
C ALA A 210 5.56 51.82 -13.13
N ALA A 211 4.46 51.60 -13.86
CA ALA A 211 3.69 52.69 -14.45
C ALA A 211 2.44 52.83 -13.59
N SER A 212 2.39 53.90 -12.80
CA SER A 212 1.24 54.30 -11.99
C SER A 212 0.04 54.54 -12.90
N ILE A 213 -0.95 53.64 -12.86
CA ILE A 213 -2.25 53.86 -13.51
C ILE A 213 -3.10 54.73 -12.55
N PRO A 214 -3.63 55.87 -13.00
CA PRO A 214 -4.43 56.74 -12.14
C PRO A 214 -5.72 56.04 -11.71
N PHE A 215 -6.10 56.26 -10.44
CA PHE A 215 -7.38 55.85 -9.84
C PHE A 215 -8.53 56.31 -10.73
N GLY A 216 -9.14 55.41 -11.50
CA GLY A 216 -10.25 55.75 -12.38
C GLY A 216 -10.75 54.59 -13.23
N TRP A 217 -9.88 53.74 -13.78
CA TRP A 217 -10.30 52.67 -14.70
C TRP A 217 -9.75 51.31 -14.25
N MET A 218 -10.48 50.63 -13.37
CA MET A 218 -10.29 49.19 -13.18
C MET A 218 -11.27 48.50 -14.14
N PRO A 219 -10.81 47.75 -15.17
CA PRO A 219 -11.74 46.94 -15.94
C PRO A 219 -12.31 45.91 -14.96
N LEU A 220 -13.64 45.81 -14.92
CA LEU A 220 -14.33 44.71 -14.26
C LEU A 220 -13.80 43.43 -14.90
N ILE A 221 -12.86 42.74 -14.24
CA ILE A 221 -12.44 41.41 -14.68
C ILE A 221 -13.72 40.57 -14.68
N PRO A 222 -14.20 40.13 -15.84
CA PRO A 222 -15.45 39.40 -15.88
C PRO A 222 -15.29 38.11 -15.09
N ARG A 223 -16.27 37.75 -14.26
CA ARG A 223 -16.22 36.53 -13.44
C ARG A 223 -15.92 35.27 -14.26
N TRP A 224 -16.24 35.24 -15.55
CA TRP A 224 -15.92 34.13 -16.45
C TRP A 224 -14.42 33.92 -16.69
N LEU A 225 -13.58 34.95 -16.52
CA LEU A 225 -12.12 34.84 -16.63
C LEU A 225 -11.49 34.13 -15.40
N LEU A 226 -12.25 34.00 -14.31
CA LEU A 226 -11.89 33.28 -13.08
C LEU A 226 -12.67 31.95 -12.95
N ALA A 227 -13.55 31.62 -13.91
CA ALA A 227 -14.55 30.56 -13.80
C ALA A 227 -14.12 29.20 -14.39
N ASP A 228 -12.91 29.09 -14.94
CA ASP A 228 -12.41 27.83 -15.53
C ASP A 228 -11.85 26.84 -14.50
N GLN A 229 -11.97 27.11 -13.20
CA GLN A 229 -11.78 26.07 -12.19
C GLN A 229 -13.05 25.23 -12.11
N ILE A 230 -13.06 24.12 -12.86
CA ILE A 230 -13.98 23.01 -12.63
C ILE A 230 -13.89 22.66 -11.14
N ASP A 231 -15.02 22.65 -10.45
CA ASP A 231 -15.07 22.27 -9.04
C ASP A 231 -14.39 20.89 -8.88
N PRO A 232 -13.50 20.72 -7.87
CA PRO A 232 -12.83 19.46 -7.68
C PRO A 232 -13.87 18.36 -7.44
N VAL A 233 -13.86 17.34 -8.31
CA VAL A 233 -14.69 16.15 -8.12
C VAL A 233 -13.98 15.24 -7.13
N SER A 234 -14.70 14.82 -6.09
CA SER A 234 -14.21 13.90 -5.07
C SER A 234 -15.14 12.70 -5.00
N GLU A 235 -14.56 11.51 -5.10
CA GLU A 235 -15.27 10.23 -4.98
C GLU A 235 -14.56 9.36 -3.95
N THR A 236 -15.33 8.61 -3.16
CA THR A 236 -14.80 7.66 -2.18
C THR A 236 -15.07 6.25 -2.66
N PHE A 237 -14.08 5.36 -2.51
CA PHE A 237 -14.22 3.94 -2.84
C PHE A 237 -13.75 3.05 -1.71
N ASN A 238 -14.10 1.76 -1.78
CA ASN A 238 -13.70 0.77 -0.77
C ASN A 238 -12.65 -0.17 -1.33
N LEU A 239 -11.50 -0.25 -0.65
CA LEU A 239 -10.43 -1.19 -0.91
C LEU A 239 -10.40 -2.24 0.21
N ALA A 240 -11.01 -3.40 -0.04
CA ALA A 240 -11.03 -4.54 0.88
C ALA A 240 -11.32 -4.14 2.34
N GLY A 241 -12.43 -3.43 2.55
CA GLY A 241 -12.87 -2.98 3.87
C GLY A 241 -12.26 -1.66 4.36
N SER A 242 -11.32 -1.06 3.63
CA SER A 242 -10.73 0.25 3.94
C SER A 242 -11.28 1.31 2.98
N PRO A 243 -11.85 2.43 3.46
CA PRO A 243 -12.28 3.55 2.60
C PRO A 243 -11.08 4.38 2.13
N TRP A 244 -11.13 4.82 0.86
CA TRP A 244 -10.14 5.64 0.17
C TRP A 244 -10.86 6.79 -0.52
#